data_AF-A0A7S2V9K4-F1
#
_entry.id   AF-A0A7S2V9K4-F1
#
_cell.length_a   1.000
_cell.length_b   1.000
_cell.length_c   1.000
_cell.angle_alpha   90.00
_cell.angle_beta   90.00
_cell.angle_gamma   90.00
#
_symmetry.space_group_name_H-M   'P 1'
#
loop_
_entity.id
_entity.type
_entity.pdbx_description
1 polymer ?
#
loop_
_entity_poly.entity_id
_entity_poly.type
_entity_poly.pdbx_seq_one_letter_code
_entity_poly.pdbx_strand_id
1 'polypeptide(L)'
;TSNPDFYDSKNDSTLFPNLHSIPYPSSLHWKHDQPAPWKTLNPKTHEEDTTQARNHFMLFVGAVDHGDLQVRQQIKYQCVNRYRRDPKKCTFKGRIAMKLSSRTRLQSEKMSARFCLEPGGDSPWRKSISDSVASGCIPVL
;
A
#
# COMPACT_ATOMS: atom_id res chain seq x y z
N THR A 1 -44.77 0.39 -1.26
CA THR A 1 -43.57 1.23 -1.37
C THR A 1 -42.67 0.91 -0.20
N SER A 2 -41.80 -0.09 -0.35
CA SER A 2 -40.92 -0.57 0.72
C SER A 2 -39.74 0.38 0.90
N ASN A 3 -39.56 0.81 2.15
CA ASN A 3 -38.48 1.63 2.65
C ASN A 3 -37.15 0.85 2.52
N PRO A 4 -36.03 1.45 2.07
CA PRO A 4 -34.77 0.74 1.96
C PRO A 4 -34.21 0.49 3.36
N ASP A 5 -34.02 -0.78 3.69
CA ASP A 5 -33.45 -1.21 4.96
C ASP A 5 -32.09 -0.56 5.20
N PHE A 6 -31.99 0.08 6.36
CA PHE A 6 -30.78 0.66 6.91
C PHE A 6 -29.77 -0.47 7.18
N TYR A 7 -28.73 -0.55 6.36
CA TYR A 7 -27.73 -1.61 6.38
C TYR A 7 -26.79 -1.43 7.58
N ASP A 8 -27.02 -2.17 8.67
CA ASP A 8 -26.15 -2.17 9.85
C ASP A 8 -25.08 -3.27 9.76
N SER A 9 -23.86 -2.84 9.43
CA SER A 9 -22.66 -3.69 9.31
C SER A 9 -22.29 -4.51 10.55
N LYS A 10 -22.83 -4.20 11.74
CA LYS A 10 -22.47 -4.91 12.98
C LYS A 10 -23.10 -6.29 13.11
N ASN A 11 -24.26 -6.51 12.48
CA ASN A 11 -25.01 -7.78 12.58
C ASN A 11 -24.58 -8.85 11.56
N ASP A 12 -23.70 -8.49 10.62
CA ASP A 12 -23.31 -9.33 9.47
C ASP A 12 -22.26 -10.39 9.86
N SER A 13 -21.40 -10.06 10.82
CA SER A 13 -20.27 -10.92 11.23
C SER A 13 -20.68 -12.24 11.91
N THR A 14 -21.89 -12.32 12.47
CA THR A 14 -22.43 -13.54 13.09
C THR A 14 -23.25 -14.38 12.11
N LEU A 15 -23.87 -13.75 11.11
CA LEU A 15 -24.69 -14.41 10.09
C LEU A 15 -23.83 -14.99 8.95
N PHE A 16 -22.78 -14.28 8.56
CA PHE A 16 -21.84 -14.72 7.54
C PHE A 16 -20.40 -14.54 8.03
N PRO A 17 -19.90 -15.42 8.91
CA PRO A 17 -18.58 -15.26 9.54
C PRO A 17 -17.42 -15.29 8.53
N ASN A 18 -17.65 -15.82 7.34
CA ASN A 18 -16.69 -15.90 6.24
C ASN A 18 -16.92 -14.83 5.15
N LEU A 19 -17.92 -13.95 5.31
CA LEU A 19 -18.14 -12.85 4.37
C LEU A 19 -17.08 -11.79 4.61
N HIS A 20 -16.15 -11.71 3.67
CA HIS A 20 -15.11 -10.73 3.70
C HIS A 20 -15.07 -9.96 2.39
N SER A 21 -14.92 -8.64 2.48
CA SER A 21 -14.71 -7.81 1.30
C SER A 21 -13.32 -8.05 0.71
N ILE A 22 -13.25 -8.29 -0.60
CA ILE A 22 -11.99 -8.38 -1.32
C ILE A 22 -11.41 -6.96 -1.42
N PRO A 23 -10.12 -6.75 -1.10
CA PRO A 23 -9.52 -5.43 -1.18
C PRO A 23 -9.35 -5.02 -2.64
N TYR A 24 -9.87 -3.85 -2.99
CA TYR A 24 -9.73 -3.26 -4.33
C TYR A 24 -8.68 -2.14 -4.32
N PRO A 25 -7.98 -1.89 -5.45
CA PRO A 25 -7.02 -0.79 -5.54
C PRO A 25 -7.72 0.55 -5.31
N SER A 26 -7.20 1.34 -4.38
CA SER A 26 -7.78 2.63 -3.98
C SER A 26 -6.97 3.83 -4.46
N SER A 27 -5.67 3.62 -4.69
CA SER A 27 -4.72 4.65 -5.11
C SER A 27 -4.37 4.55 -6.59
N LEU A 28 -4.77 3.46 -7.24
CA LEU A 28 -4.48 3.19 -8.64
C LEU A 28 -5.44 3.94 -9.56
N HIS A 29 -4.93 4.96 -10.25
CA HIS A 29 -5.62 5.63 -11.34
C HIS A 29 -4.79 5.49 -12.61
N TRP A 30 -5.06 4.44 -13.38
CA TRP A 30 -4.36 4.10 -14.62
C TRP A 30 -5.28 4.36 -15.82
N LYS A 31 -4.72 4.91 -16.89
CA LYS A 31 -5.40 5.07 -18.17
C LYS A 31 -4.82 4.10 -19.19
N HIS A 32 -5.63 3.61 -20.12
CA HIS A 32 -5.23 2.59 -21.09
C HIS A 32 -4.06 3.04 -22.01
N ASP A 33 -3.87 4.34 -22.21
CA ASP A 33 -2.77 4.92 -22.97
C ASP A 33 -1.45 5.02 -22.18
N GLN A 34 -1.46 4.66 -20.90
CA GLN A 34 -0.27 4.65 -20.04
C GLN A 34 0.28 3.23 -19.89
N PRO A 35 1.59 3.08 -19.66
CA PRO A 35 2.15 1.79 -19.29
C PRO A 35 1.50 1.26 -18.03
N ALA A 36 1.42 -0.06 -17.94
CA ALA A 36 0.87 -0.70 -16.77
C ALA A 36 1.68 -0.31 -15.51
N PRO A 37 1.02 -0.07 -14.36
CA PRO A 37 1.68 0.43 -13.14
C PRO A 37 2.77 -0.49 -12.55
N TRP A 38 2.77 -1.77 -12.89
CA TRP A 38 3.82 -2.70 -12.47
C TRP A 38 5.03 -2.72 -13.41
N LYS A 39 4.92 -2.14 -14.61
CA LYS A 39 6.02 -2.03 -15.57
C LYS A 39 6.95 -0.89 -15.16
N THR A 40 8.23 -1.16 -15.29
CA THR A 40 9.29 -0.18 -15.10
C THR A 40 9.76 0.24 -16.48
N LEU A 41 9.74 1.55 -16.79
CA LEU A 41 10.08 2.05 -18.12
C LEU A 41 11.36 2.88 -18.09
N ASN A 42 12.19 2.70 -19.10
CA ASN A 42 13.30 3.60 -19.34
C ASN A 42 12.77 5.01 -19.67
N PRO A 43 13.21 6.09 -18.99
CA PRO A 43 12.70 7.44 -19.23
C PRO A 43 13.10 8.00 -20.61
N LYS A 44 14.13 7.44 -21.25
CA LYS A 44 14.62 7.88 -22.56
C LYS A 44 14.00 7.10 -23.70
N THR A 45 13.94 5.77 -23.58
CA THR A 45 13.45 4.90 -24.67
C THR A 45 11.97 4.56 -24.55
N HIS A 46 11.35 4.79 -23.38
CA HIS A 46 9.98 4.38 -23.06
C HIS A 46 9.74 2.85 -23.18
N GLU A 47 10.81 2.06 -23.27
CA GLU A 47 10.76 0.61 -23.28
C GLU A 47 10.76 0.05 -21.86
N GLU A 48 10.28 -1.18 -21.72
CA GLU A 48 10.33 -1.89 -20.44
C GLU A 48 11.79 -2.11 -20.02
N ASP A 49 12.16 -1.49 -18.91
CA ASP A 49 13.50 -1.55 -18.35
C ASP A 49 13.47 -2.41 -17.09
N THR A 50 13.71 -3.71 -17.29
CA THR A 50 13.83 -4.68 -16.19
C THR A 50 15.09 -4.47 -15.35
N THR A 51 16.02 -3.62 -15.82
CA THR A 51 17.25 -3.25 -15.10
C THR A 51 17.06 -2.00 -14.24
N GLN A 52 16.02 -1.19 -14.49
CA GLN A 52 15.70 -0.05 -13.65
C GLN A 52 15.39 -0.54 -12.24
N ALA A 53 16.31 -0.23 -11.33
CA ALA A 53 16.19 -0.66 -9.95
C ALA A 53 15.02 0.07 -9.28
N ARG A 54 14.04 -0.70 -8.79
CA ARG A 54 13.17 -0.27 -7.69
C ARG A 54 14.06 0.23 -6.54
N ASN A 55 14.09 1.56 -6.37
CA ASN A 55 15.04 2.29 -5.54
C ASN A 55 14.88 2.05 -4.03
N HIS A 56 13.70 1.57 -3.62
CA HIS A 56 13.43 1.18 -2.24
C HIS A 56 13.40 -0.34 -2.14
N PHE A 57 14.19 -0.91 -1.24
CA PHE A 57 14.15 -2.34 -0.96
C PHE A 57 12.87 -2.67 -0.19
N MET A 58 12.65 -2.04 0.98
CA MET A 58 11.42 -2.13 1.75
C MET A 58 10.76 -0.76 1.90
N LEU A 59 9.44 -0.71 1.79
CA LEU A 59 8.62 0.49 1.97
C LEU A 59 7.47 0.22 2.94
N PHE A 60 7.28 1.08 3.92
CA PHE A 60 6.05 1.16 4.70
C PHE A 60 5.33 2.49 4.42
N VAL A 61 4.05 2.40 4.05
CA VAL A 61 3.14 3.54 3.89
C VAL A 61 1.98 3.33 4.84
N GLY A 62 1.85 4.18 5.86
CA GLY A 62 0.80 3.98 6.86
C GLY A 62 0.96 4.82 8.11
N ALA A 63 -0.09 4.85 8.93
CA ALA A 63 -0.01 5.38 10.28
C ALA A 63 0.38 4.28 11.27
N VAL A 64 0.91 4.70 12.42
CA VAL A 64 1.51 3.83 13.46
C VAL A 64 0.82 3.99 14.81
N ASP A 65 -0.46 4.37 14.78
CA ASP A 65 -1.31 4.65 15.94
C ASP A 65 -2.62 3.85 15.91
N HIS A 66 -2.74 2.86 15.02
CA HIS A 66 -3.87 1.93 14.91
C HIS A 66 -3.45 0.64 14.18
N GLY A 67 -4.34 -0.36 14.07
CA GLY A 67 -4.05 -1.70 13.56
C GLY A 67 -3.09 -2.48 14.48
N ASP A 68 -2.17 -3.25 13.88
CA ASP A 68 -1.08 -3.90 14.61
C ASP A 68 -0.05 -2.86 15.07
N LEU A 69 -0.35 -2.23 16.21
CA LEU A 69 0.41 -1.11 16.75
C LEU A 69 1.87 -1.48 17.02
N GLN A 70 2.10 -2.67 17.60
CA GLN A 70 3.43 -3.11 18.01
C GLN A 70 4.32 -3.31 16.77
N VAL A 71 3.84 -4.04 15.76
CA VAL A 71 4.60 -4.27 14.53
C VAL A 71 4.83 -2.96 13.77
N ARG A 72 3.81 -2.10 13.66
CA ARG A 72 3.93 -0.80 12.96
C ARG A 72 4.94 0.13 13.63
N GLN A 73 4.97 0.17 14.96
CA GLN A 73 5.95 0.95 15.71
C GLN A 73 7.36 0.38 15.53
N GLN A 74 7.51 -0.94 15.54
CA GLN A 74 8.80 -1.58 15.26
C GLN A 74 9.29 -1.29 13.84
N ILE A 75 8.42 -1.35 12.83
CA ILE A 75 8.75 -0.97 11.45
C ILE A 75 9.25 0.48 11.38
N LYS A 76 8.53 1.41 12.02
CA LYS A 76 8.97 2.81 12.10
C LYS A 76 10.34 2.91 12.76
N TYR A 77 10.55 2.26 13.89
CA TYR A 77 11.83 2.24 14.59
C TYR A 77 12.96 1.73 13.69
N GLN A 78 12.75 0.59 13.03
CA GLN A 78 13.74 0.00 12.12
C GLN A 78 14.07 0.95 10.95
N CYS A 79 13.06 1.44 10.23
CA CYS A 79 13.30 2.31 9.08
C CYS A 79 13.92 3.67 9.48
N VAL A 80 13.42 4.31 10.53
CA VAL A 80 13.80 5.69 10.88
C VAL A 80 15.08 5.74 11.72
N ASN A 81 15.31 4.75 12.58
CA ASN A 81 16.46 4.75 13.49
C ASN A 81 17.56 3.79 13.01
N ARG A 82 17.24 2.51 12.80
CA ARG A 82 18.25 1.50 12.45
C ARG A 82 18.82 1.68 11.04
N TYR A 83 17.96 1.96 10.07
CA TYR A 83 18.32 2.18 8.67
C TYR A 83 18.49 3.66 8.30
N ARG A 84 18.64 4.56 9.29
CA ARG A 84 18.78 6.00 9.06
C ARG A 84 19.88 6.38 8.05
N ARG A 85 21.00 5.65 8.06
CA ARG A 85 22.15 5.88 7.17
C ARG A 85 21.97 5.27 5.77
N ASP A 86 20.94 4.46 5.57
CA ASP A 86 20.62 3.80 4.31
C ASP A 86 19.09 3.76 4.10
N PRO A 87 18.47 4.93 3.82
CA PRO A 87 17.02 5.05 3.73
C PRO A 87 16.42 4.24 2.58
N LYS A 88 17.23 3.83 1.60
CA LYS A 88 16.81 2.96 0.49
C LYS A 88 16.55 1.52 0.95
N LYS A 89 17.17 1.06 2.05
CA LYS A 89 16.87 -0.27 2.62
C LYS A 89 15.47 -0.35 3.24
N CYS A 90 15.05 0.69 3.94
CA CYS A 90 13.77 0.72 4.66
C CYS A 90 13.23 2.16 4.65
N THR A 91 12.25 2.41 3.80
CA THR A 91 11.60 3.73 3.69
C THR A 91 10.30 3.75 4.46
N PHE A 92 10.13 4.77 5.31
CA PHE A 92 8.93 4.98 6.10
C PHE A 92 8.20 6.25 5.64
N LYS A 93 6.92 6.10 5.27
CA LYS A 93 6.02 7.21 4.91
C LYS A 93 4.83 7.20 5.88
N GLY A 94 4.96 7.99 6.94
CA GLY A 94 3.95 8.12 8.00
C GLY A 94 2.71 8.90 7.59
N ARG A 95 1.75 9.06 8.52
CA ARG A 95 0.49 9.79 8.32
C ARG A 95 0.65 11.18 7.71
N ILE A 96 1.60 11.98 8.19
CA ILE A 96 1.82 13.35 7.68
C ILE A 96 2.25 13.29 6.21
N ALA A 97 3.20 12.41 5.87
CA ALA A 97 3.65 12.21 4.50
C ALA A 97 2.50 11.76 3.59
N MET A 98 1.61 10.88 4.07
CA MET A 98 0.42 10.47 3.32
C MET A 98 -0.57 11.61 3.10
N LYS A 99 -0.87 12.40 4.15
CA LYS A 99 -1.80 13.54 4.04
C LYS A 99 -1.33 14.61 3.06
N LEU A 100 -0.01 14.78 2.94
CA LEU A 100 0.61 15.75 2.04
C LEU A 100 0.88 15.17 0.64
N SER A 101 0.69 13.86 0.43
CA SER A 101 0.94 13.20 -0.86
C SER A 101 -0.37 13.03 -1.63
N SER A 102 -0.32 13.27 -2.94
CA SER A 102 -1.41 12.85 -3.82
C SER A 102 -1.46 11.32 -3.91
N ARG A 103 -2.62 10.76 -4.30
CA ARG A 103 -2.77 9.31 -4.55
C ARG A 103 -1.74 8.81 -5.56
N THR A 104 -1.54 9.57 -6.64
CA THR A 104 -0.53 9.30 -7.67
C THR A 104 0.89 9.25 -7.08
N ARG A 105 1.21 10.12 -6.11
CA ARG A 105 2.51 10.09 -5.45
C ARG A 105 2.68 8.84 -4.59
N LEU A 106 1.67 8.46 -3.80
CA LEU A 106 1.71 7.21 -3.02
C LEU A 106 1.85 5.97 -3.91
N GLN A 107 1.16 5.96 -5.05
CA GLN A 107 1.30 4.93 -6.07
C GLN A 107 2.74 4.89 -6.60
N SER A 108 3.32 6.04 -6.97
CA SER A 108 4.70 6.09 -7.47
C SER A 108 5.75 5.59 -6.46
N GLU A 109 5.52 5.81 -5.16
CA GLU A 109 6.39 5.31 -4.10
C GLU A 109 6.30 3.78 -3.98
N LYS A 110 5.10 3.20 -4.12
CA LYS A 110 4.93 1.74 -4.18
C LYS A 110 5.55 1.16 -5.46
N MET A 111 5.41 1.83 -6.60
CA MET A 111 6.04 1.43 -7.88
C MET A 111 7.57 1.44 -7.81
N SER A 112 8.16 2.29 -6.98
CA SER A 112 9.61 2.37 -6.79
C SER A 112 10.15 1.43 -5.70
N ALA A 113 9.28 0.65 -5.03
CA ALA A 113 9.66 -0.29 -3.97
C ALA A 113 9.58 -1.76 -4.40
N ARG A 114 10.48 -2.61 -3.90
CA ARG A 114 10.45 -4.07 -4.13
C ARG A 114 9.48 -4.77 -3.19
N PHE A 115 9.61 -4.50 -1.89
CA PHE A 115 8.77 -5.07 -0.83
C PHE A 115 7.97 -3.97 -0.15
N CYS A 116 6.66 -4.16 -0.06
CA CYS A 116 5.75 -3.26 0.64
C CYS A 116 5.33 -3.92 1.95
N LEU A 117 5.69 -3.30 3.06
CA LEU A 117 5.35 -3.76 4.41
C LEU A 117 3.87 -3.44 4.67
N GLU A 118 3.06 -4.48 4.80
CA GLU A 118 1.61 -4.43 4.93
C GLU A 118 1.12 -5.10 6.23
N PRO A 119 1.64 -4.68 7.42
CA PRO A 119 1.21 -5.27 8.68
C PRO A 119 -0.29 -5.07 8.93
N GLY A 120 -0.84 -5.90 9.81
CA GLY A 120 -2.25 -5.89 10.21
C GLY A 120 -2.85 -4.49 10.37
N GLY A 121 -4.00 -4.26 9.76
CA GLY A 121 -4.79 -3.02 9.88
C GLY A 121 -6.06 -3.21 10.68
N ASP A 122 -6.92 -2.19 10.65
CA ASP A 122 -8.23 -2.24 11.32
C ASP A 122 -9.22 -3.17 10.60
N SER A 123 -8.95 -3.50 9.32
CA SER A 123 -9.67 -4.51 8.56
C SER A 123 -8.75 -5.68 8.18
N PRO A 124 -9.28 -6.93 8.10
CA PRO A 124 -8.53 -8.09 7.62
C PRO A 124 -7.93 -7.86 6.23
N TRP A 125 -8.68 -7.17 5.37
CA TRP A 125 -8.28 -6.84 4.00
C TRP A 125 -8.01 -5.35 3.86
N ARG A 126 -6.76 -4.93 4.07
CA ARG A 126 -6.34 -3.54 3.85
C ARG A 126 -6.34 -3.22 2.35
N LYS A 127 -6.99 -2.12 1.96
CA LYS A 127 -6.92 -1.55 0.59
C LYS A 127 -5.48 -1.38 0.09
N SER A 128 -4.56 -1.06 1.02
CA SER A 128 -3.12 -0.91 0.77
C SER A 128 -2.45 -2.17 0.19
N ILE A 129 -2.91 -3.38 0.56
CA ILE A 129 -2.39 -4.64 0.02
C ILE A 129 -2.67 -4.71 -1.49
N SER A 130 -3.90 -4.38 -1.89
CA SER A 130 -4.30 -4.34 -3.29
C SER A 130 -3.52 -3.28 -4.08
N ASP A 131 -3.29 -2.10 -3.48
CA ASP A 131 -2.44 -1.05 -4.07
C ASP A 131 -0.98 -1.52 -4.27
N SER A 132 -0.44 -2.34 -3.35
CA SER A 132 0.92 -2.90 -3.48
C SER A 132 1.02 -3.87 -4.65
N VAL A 133 0.11 -4.83 -4.73
CA VAL A 133 0.03 -5.81 -5.82
C VAL A 133 -0.12 -5.08 -7.16
N ALA A 134 -1.04 -4.12 -7.26
CA ALA A 134 -1.27 -3.36 -8.48
C ALA A 134 -0.04 -2.53 -8.92
N SER A 135 0.81 -2.11 -7.99
CA SER A 135 2.06 -1.36 -8.26
C SER A 135 3.25 -2.28 -8.55
N GLY A 136 3.05 -3.60 -8.57
CA GLY A 136 4.13 -4.59 -8.68
C GLY A 136 5.06 -4.61 -7.46
N CYS A 137 4.62 -4.09 -6.32
CA CYS A 137 5.35 -4.13 -5.06
C CYS A 137 4.92 -5.38 -4.28
N ILE A 138 5.87 -6.24 -3.90
CA ILE A 138 5.57 -7.52 -3.23
C ILE A 138 5.06 -7.23 -1.81
N PRO A 139 3.79 -7.54 -1.48
CA PRO A 139 3.27 -7.31 -0.14
C PRO A 139 3.92 -8.29 0.86
N VAL A 140 4.34 -7.76 2.01
CA VAL A 140 4.83 -8.53 3.16
C VAL A 140 3.85 -8.31 4.31
N LEU A 141 3.09 -9.35 4.63
CA LEU A 141 2.00 -9.33 5.61
C LEU A 141 2.51 -9.42 7.05
#